data_AF-A0A9Q4CWY8-F1
#
_entry.id   AF-A0A9Q4CWY8-F1
#
_cell.length_a   1.000
_cell.length_b   1.000
_cell.length_c   1.000
_cell.angle_alpha   90.00
_cell.angle_beta   90.00
_cell.angle_gamma   90.00
#
_symmetry.space_group_name_H-M   'P 1'
#
loop_
_entity.id
_entity.type
_entity.pdbx_description
1 polymer ?
#
loop_
_entity_poly.entity_id
_entity_poly.type
_entity_poly.pdbx_seq_one_letter_code
_entity_poly.pdbx_strand_id
1 'polypeptide(L)'
;METRTTRREFLKKAGFMGAAATMGGLAEPLLAGPTKVFAATMAESTQEIINLALTAEQLATTFYYTGVKSSKLTMTNNQDNQPYVRAAIEEEWFHAELLASAGAKSVVGNHPKFYFPKGTFDSDAAFIGVLEALETAFIEAYLAAIYQFSMNGRTDLAQLAGQIMGIEAEHRVMGRVILNKSVPNNLTLEKAPPKGATVADVAKALVPFLSQSKTNPDGPFWMPTKAEIKIAVDGGVYNPNA
;
A
#
# COMPACT_ATOMS: atom_id res chain seq x y z
N MET A 1 -8.60 -6.94 38.89
CA MET A 1 -9.89 -6.93 38.16
C MET A 1 -9.74 -5.92 37.05
N GLU A 2 -9.34 -6.36 35.85
CA GLU A 2 -9.04 -5.49 34.71
C GLU A 2 -10.32 -4.96 34.07
N THR A 3 -10.46 -3.65 34.03
CA THR A 3 -11.56 -2.95 33.35
C THR A 3 -11.35 -2.99 31.84
N ARG A 4 -12.04 -3.92 31.16
CA ARG A 4 -12.17 -3.94 29.70
C ARG A 4 -12.74 -2.60 29.22
N THR A 5 -11.93 -1.82 28.52
CA THR A 5 -12.38 -0.60 27.84
C THR A 5 -13.36 -1.00 26.74
N THR A 6 -14.60 -0.52 26.80
CA THR A 6 -15.61 -0.85 25.79
C THR A 6 -15.39 -0.03 24.51
N ARG A 7 -15.79 -0.55 23.34
CA ARG A 7 -15.65 0.12 22.03
C ARG A 7 -16.17 1.58 22.01
N ARG A 8 -17.12 1.91 22.90
CA ARG A 8 -17.71 3.25 23.06
C ARG A 8 -16.83 4.22 23.87
N GLU A 9 -16.01 3.71 24.80
CA GLU A 9 -15.02 4.47 25.56
C GLU A 9 -13.78 4.79 24.71
N PHE A 10 -13.38 3.88 23.82
CA PHE A 10 -12.29 4.11 22.87
C PHE A 10 -12.60 5.26 21.91
N LEU A 11 -13.84 5.34 21.39
CA LEU A 11 -14.27 6.45 20.52
C LEU A 11 -14.30 7.81 21.23
N LYS A 12 -14.44 7.84 22.56
CA LYS A 12 -14.33 9.08 23.35
C LYS A 12 -12.89 9.50 23.64
N LYS A 13 -11.94 8.55 23.65
CA LYS A 13 -10.51 8.83 23.90
C LYS A 13 -9.64 8.87 22.64
N ALA A 14 -10.14 8.40 21.50
CA ALA A 14 -9.50 8.47 20.19
C ALA A 14 -9.75 9.79 19.43
N GLY A 15 -10.39 10.77 20.08
CA GLY A 15 -10.66 12.10 19.52
C GLY A 15 -9.43 12.99 19.27
N PHE A 16 -8.22 12.44 19.21
CA PHE A 16 -6.99 13.22 18.96
C PHE A 16 -5.98 12.60 17.96
N MET A 17 -6.34 11.56 17.20
CA MET A 17 -5.55 11.11 16.03
C MET A 17 -6.43 10.78 14.82
N GLY A 18 -7.51 11.54 14.66
CA GLY A 18 -8.45 11.47 13.54
C GLY A 18 -8.56 12.80 12.80
N ALA A 19 -7.49 13.58 12.74
CA ALA A 19 -7.42 14.76 11.90
C ALA A 19 -6.86 14.36 10.53
N ALA A 20 -7.71 13.75 9.71
CA ALA A 20 -7.69 14.12 8.30
C ALA A 20 -7.98 15.62 8.27
N ALA A 21 -6.93 16.43 8.21
CA ALA A 21 -7.06 17.86 7.99
C ALA A 21 -7.58 18.05 6.56
N THR A 22 -8.91 18.09 6.43
CA THR A 22 -9.55 18.88 5.38
C THR A 22 -9.14 20.34 5.60
N MET A 23 -8.03 20.75 4.97
CA MET A 23 -7.80 22.17 4.65
C MET A 23 -8.01 22.36 3.16
N GLY A 24 -9.21 22.85 2.83
CA GLY A 24 -9.40 23.60 1.61
C GLY A 24 -8.70 24.96 1.68
N GLY A 25 -8.30 25.46 0.50
CA GLY A 25 -7.69 26.77 0.25
C GLY A 25 -6.18 26.64 0.01
N LEU A 26 -5.65 26.67 -1.22
CA LEU A 26 -6.05 27.43 -2.40
C LEU A 26 -5.74 26.63 -3.68
N ALA A 27 -6.79 26.24 -4.41
CA ALA A 27 -6.86 26.27 -5.87
C ALA A 27 -8.24 25.72 -6.27
N GLU A 28 -9.25 26.58 -6.25
CA GLU A 28 -10.41 26.44 -7.15
C GLU A 28 -10.25 27.53 -8.23
N PRO A 29 -10.77 27.33 -9.47
CA PRO A 29 -12.04 26.66 -9.71
C PRO A 29 -12.03 25.64 -10.85
N LEU A 30 -12.60 24.45 -10.62
CA LEU A 30 -13.37 23.79 -11.67
C LEU A 30 -14.50 22.95 -11.06
N LEU A 31 -15.68 23.58 -11.01
CA LEU A 31 -17.03 22.99 -11.07
C LEU A 31 -17.65 22.45 -9.77
N ALA A 32 -18.19 23.40 -9.00
CA ALA A 32 -19.57 23.46 -8.50
C ALA A 32 -20.34 22.15 -8.19
N GLY A 33 -20.60 21.93 -6.89
CA GLY A 33 -21.96 21.77 -6.33
C GLY A 33 -22.74 20.44 -6.52
N PRO A 34 -23.74 20.17 -5.64
CA PRO A 34 -24.09 18.82 -5.23
C PRO A 34 -25.26 18.16 -6.01
N THR A 35 -25.30 16.83 -5.94
CA THR A 35 -26.39 15.88 -6.32
C THR A 35 -26.68 15.62 -7.82
N LYS A 36 -26.23 14.45 -8.29
CA LYS A 36 -26.88 13.47 -9.21
C LYS A 36 -25.95 12.24 -9.30
N VAL A 37 -26.31 11.11 -8.68
CA VAL A 37 -26.84 9.90 -9.34
C VAL A 37 -26.08 9.53 -10.62
N PHE A 38 -25.37 8.39 -10.58
CA PHE A 38 -24.82 7.61 -11.69
C PHE A 38 -24.53 8.39 -12.98
N ALA A 39 -23.34 8.98 -13.07
CA ALA A 39 -22.65 9.09 -14.35
C ALA A 39 -21.48 8.11 -14.27
N ALA A 40 -21.44 7.13 -15.18
CA ALA A 40 -20.21 6.41 -15.42
C ALA A 40 -19.16 7.45 -15.79
N THR A 41 -18.24 7.73 -14.87
CA THR A 41 -16.89 8.14 -15.26
C THR A 41 -16.45 7.11 -16.29
N MET A 42 -16.00 7.58 -17.46
CA MET A 42 -15.48 6.68 -18.50
C MET A 42 -14.54 5.69 -17.84
N ALA A 43 -14.74 4.39 -18.09
CA ALA A 43 -13.93 3.36 -17.47
C ALA A 43 -12.46 3.68 -17.72
N GLU A 44 -11.67 3.70 -16.64
CA GLU A 44 -10.24 3.96 -16.73
C GLU A 44 -9.61 2.91 -17.64
N SER A 45 -8.69 3.32 -18.51
CA SER A 45 -8.14 2.37 -19.47
C SER A 45 -7.37 1.28 -18.74
N THR A 46 -7.40 0.06 -19.28
CA THR A 46 -6.61 -1.07 -18.74
C THR A 46 -5.14 -0.70 -18.58
N GLN A 47 -4.59 0.09 -19.52
CA GLN A 47 -3.19 0.52 -19.46
C GLN A 47 -2.91 1.49 -18.30
N GLU A 48 -3.80 2.45 -18.04
CA GLU A 48 -3.66 3.38 -16.90
C GLU A 48 -3.69 2.63 -15.58
N ILE A 49 -4.63 1.68 -15.44
CA ILE A 49 -4.75 0.84 -14.24
C ILE A 49 -3.45 0.07 -13.97
N ILE A 50 -2.93 -0.66 -14.95
CA ILE A 50 -1.72 -1.47 -14.74
C ILE A 50 -0.45 -0.62 -14.55
N ASN A 51 -0.38 0.58 -15.13
CA ASN A 51 0.73 1.51 -14.91
C ASN A 51 0.75 2.02 -13.46
N LEU A 52 -0.42 2.36 -12.91
CA LEU A 52 -0.57 2.78 -11.52
C LEU A 52 -0.28 1.63 -10.55
N ALA A 53 -0.82 0.43 -10.83
CA ALA A 53 -0.54 -0.77 -10.05
C ALA A 53 0.96 -1.06 -10.02
N LEU A 54 1.66 -1.06 -11.17
CA LEU A 54 3.11 -1.28 -11.21
C LEU A 54 3.88 -0.27 -10.34
N THR A 55 3.44 0.98 -10.31
CA THR A 55 4.07 2.00 -9.47
C THR A 55 3.84 1.73 -7.99
N ALA A 56 2.64 1.26 -7.62
CA ALA A 56 2.33 0.85 -6.25
C ALA A 56 3.17 -0.35 -5.80
N GLU A 57 3.27 -1.40 -6.63
CA GLU A 57 4.09 -2.59 -6.33
C GLU A 57 5.58 -2.25 -6.19
N GLN A 58 6.08 -1.33 -7.02
CA GLN A 58 7.46 -0.84 -6.90
C GLN A 58 7.69 -0.03 -5.62
N LEU A 59 6.69 0.75 -5.19
CA LEU A 59 6.73 1.45 -3.90
C LEU A 59 6.76 0.46 -2.74
N ALA A 60 5.88 -0.56 -2.76
CA ALA A 60 5.81 -1.61 -1.75
C ALA A 60 7.12 -2.40 -1.66
N THR A 61 7.64 -2.86 -2.81
CA THR A 61 8.94 -3.55 -2.90
C THR A 61 10.07 -2.71 -2.31
N THR A 62 10.13 -1.41 -2.66
CA THR A 62 11.17 -0.50 -2.14
C THR A 62 11.04 -0.32 -0.63
N PHE A 63 9.80 -0.19 -0.13
CA PHE A 63 9.51 -0.04 1.29
C PHE A 63 9.96 -1.26 2.09
N TYR A 64 9.53 -2.47 1.70
CA TYR A 64 9.90 -3.69 2.40
C TYR A 64 11.40 -3.98 2.31
N TYR A 65 12.01 -3.83 1.13
CA TYR A 65 13.46 -3.99 0.96
C TYR A 65 14.24 -3.06 1.89
N THR A 66 13.87 -1.77 1.93
CA THR A 66 14.51 -0.79 2.81
C THR A 66 14.34 -1.15 4.28
N GLY A 67 13.16 -1.66 4.67
CA GLY A 67 12.88 -2.16 6.01
C GLY A 67 13.77 -3.33 6.43
N VAL A 68 13.94 -4.33 5.56
CA VAL A 68 14.83 -5.48 5.83
C VAL A 68 16.29 -5.08 5.89
N LYS A 69 16.70 -4.04 5.17
CA LYS A 69 18.08 -3.53 5.22
C LYS A 69 18.37 -2.64 6.42
N SER A 70 17.35 -2.12 7.11
CA SER A 70 17.54 -1.25 8.27
C SER A 70 17.96 -2.05 9.51
N SER A 71 19.15 -1.77 10.05
CA SER A 71 19.60 -2.36 11.32
C SER A 71 18.89 -1.80 12.55
N LYS A 72 18.08 -0.74 12.38
CA LYS A 72 17.33 -0.10 13.49
C LYS A 72 15.97 -0.73 13.73
N LEU A 73 15.43 -1.45 12.74
CA LEU A 73 14.12 -2.09 12.85
C LEU A 73 14.27 -3.45 13.50
N THR A 74 13.92 -3.55 14.77
CA THR A 74 13.99 -4.84 15.49
C THR A 74 13.01 -5.85 14.91
N MET A 75 11.88 -5.41 14.37
CA MET A 75 10.87 -6.30 13.81
C MET A 75 11.33 -7.05 12.56
N THR A 76 12.10 -6.41 11.68
CA THR A 76 12.57 -7.02 10.43
C THR A 76 13.86 -7.81 10.66
N ASN A 77 14.62 -7.46 11.70
CA ASN A 77 15.82 -8.18 12.10
C ASN A 77 15.55 -9.39 13.01
N ASN A 78 14.37 -9.49 13.62
CA ASN A 78 13.96 -10.65 14.41
C ASN A 78 13.90 -11.92 13.53
N GLN A 79 14.58 -12.98 13.96
CA GLN A 79 14.64 -14.26 13.23
C GLN A 79 13.27 -14.88 12.96
N ASP A 80 12.32 -14.75 13.89
CA ASP A 80 10.97 -15.32 13.74
C ASP A 80 10.14 -14.56 12.70
N ASN A 81 10.42 -13.26 12.52
CA ASN A 81 9.68 -12.40 11.59
C ASN A 81 10.33 -12.37 10.20
N GLN A 82 11.63 -12.64 10.11
CA GLN A 82 12.39 -12.57 8.87
C GLN A 82 11.78 -13.38 7.71
N PRO A 83 11.29 -14.62 7.90
CA PRO A 83 10.66 -15.36 6.82
C PRO A 83 9.45 -14.63 6.23
N TYR A 84 8.60 -14.05 7.08
CA TYR A 84 7.40 -13.33 6.64
C TYR A 84 7.75 -12.05 5.87
N VAL A 85 8.65 -11.22 6.41
CA VAL A 85 9.00 -9.94 5.74
C VAL A 85 9.77 -10.19 4.44
N ARG A 86 10.57 -11.27 4.35
CA ARG A 86 11.25 -11.66 3.11
C ARG A 86 10.28 -12.24 2.08
N ALA A 87 9.26 -13.00 2.50
CA ALA A 87 8.17 -13.44 1.63
C ALA A 87 7.46 -12.23 1.00
N ALA A 88 7.07 -11.24 1.82
CA ALA A 88 6.42 -10.03 1.34
C ALA A 88 7.27 -9.31 0.28
N ILE A 89 8.59 -9.18 0.48
CA ILE A 89 9.48 -8.60 -0.54
C ILE A 89 9.42 -9.38 -1.86
N GLU A 90 9.44 -10.71 -1.80
CA GLU A 90 9.39 -11.56 -2.98
C GLU A 90 8.03 -11.45 -3.70
N GLU A 91 6.93 -11.44 -2.93
CA GLU A 91 5.56 -11.27 -3.42
C GLU A 91 5.40 -9.94 -4.16
N GLU A 92 5.79 -8.80 -3.55
CA GLU A 92 5.70 -7.49 -4.21
C GLU A 92 6.59 -7.38 -5.45
N TRP A 93 7.79 -7.98 -5.39
CA TRP A 93 8.66 -8.04 -6.56
C TRP A 93 8.00 -8.82 -7.71
N PHE A 94 7.37 -9.96 -7.41
CA PHE A 94 6.65 -10.75 -8.41
C PHE A 94 5.41 -10.04 -8.94
N HIS A 95 4.64 -9.32 -8.11
CA HIS A 95 3.53 -8.49 -8.56
C HIS A 95 4.03 -7.43 -9.57
N ALA A 96 5.11 -6.73 -9.25
CA ALA A 96 5.72 -5.74 -10.13
C ALA A 96 6.19 -6.35 -11.47
N GLU A 97 6.90 -7.48 -11.43
CA GLU A 97 7.36 -8.18 -12.65
C GLU A 97 6.20 -8.69 -13.49
N LEU A 98 5.14 -9.19 -12.86
CA LEU A 98 3.93 -9.64 -13.55
C LEU A 98 3.29 -8.48 -14.33
N LEU A 99 3.08 -7.34 -13.68
CA LEU A 99 2.51 -6.14 -14.31
C LEU A 99 3.41 -5.59 -15.42
N ALA A 100 4.72 -5.53 -15.19
CA ALA A 100 5.68 -5.11 -16.21
C ALA A 100 5.67 -6.05 -17.42
N SER A 101 5.59 -7.37 -17.20
CA SER A 101 5.49 -8.36 -18.29
C SER A 101 4.19 -8.23 -19.09
N ALA A 102 3.13 -7.72 -18.46
CA ALA A 102 1.87 -7.38 -19.11
C ALA A 102 1.92 -6.03 -19.88
N GLY A 103 3.08 -5.37 -19.94
CA GLY A 103 3.29 -4.11 -20.67
C GLY A 103 3.02 -2.85 -19.84
N ALA A 104 2.87 -2.97 -18.52
CA ALA A 104 2.78 -1.80 -17.65
C ALA A 104 4.07 -0.97 -17.68
N LYS A 105 3.92 0.34 -17.52
CA LYS A 105 5.03 1.30 -17.41
C LYS A 105 4.85 2.11 -16.15
N SER A 106 5.88 2.14 -15.32
CA SER A 106 5.88 2.91 -14.09
C SER A 106 5.66 4.40 -14.39
N VAL A 107 4.79 5.05 -13.62
CA VAL A 107 4.51 6.48 -13.80
C VAL A 107 5.63 7.37 -13.27
N VAL A 108 6.58 6.79 -12.51
CA VAL A 108 7.80 7.46 -12.05
C VAL A 108 9.03 7.18 -12.93
N GLY A 109 8.82 6.56 -14.10
CA GLY A 109 9.85 6.32 -15.11
C GLY A 109 10.65 5.02 -14.92
N ASN A 110 11.72 4.87 -15.71
CA ASN A 110 12.47 3.60 -15.81
C ASN A 110 13.44 3.34 -14.64
N HIS A 111 13.63 4.32 -13.77
CA HIS A 111 14.43 4.18 -12.55
C HIS A 111 13.59 4.64 -11.35
N PRO A 112 12.61 3.83 -10.92
CA PRO A 112 11.70 4.21 -9.85
C PRO A 112 12.46 4.51 -8.55
N LYS A 113 12.03 5.59 -7.89
CA LYS A 113 12.55 6.01 -6.60
C LYS A 113 11.43 6.62 -5.78
N PHE A 114 11.52 6.44 -4.48
CA PHE A 114 10.45 6.80 -3.55
C PHE A 114 10.98 7.57 -2.35
N TYR A 115 10.07 8.26 -1.67
CA TYR A 115 10.34 9.13 -0.53
C TYR A 115 9.38 8.80 0.60
N PHE A 116 9.88 8.71 1.83
CA PHE A 116 9.07 8.28 2.98
C PHE A 116 9.02 9.38 4.05
N PRO A 117 8.02 9.34 4.95
CA PRO A 117 8.00 10.17 6.13
C PRO A 117 9.30 10.03 6.94
N LYS A 118 9.72 11.12 7.58
CA LYS A 118 10.96 11.14 8.35
C LYS A 118 10.98 10.04 9.41
N GLY A 119 12.03 9.24 9.42
CA GLY A 119 12.23 8.19 10.43
C GLY A 119 11.36 6.95 10.22
N THR A 120 10.75 6.77 9.05
CA THR A 120 10.00 5.56 8.69
C THR A 120 10.81 4.29 8.97
N PHE A 121 12.11 4.30 8.68
CA PHE A 121 13.00 3.13 8.85
C PHE A 121 13.85 3.19 10.14
N ASP A 122 13.54 4.11 11.05
CA ASP A 122 14.28 4.30 12.31
C ASP A 122 13.63 3.61 13.52
N SER A 123 12.35 3.23 13.43
CA SER A 123 11.65 2.52 14.51
C SER A 123 10.52 1.64 13.97
N ASP A 124 10.28 0.51 14.63
CA ASP A 124 9.22 -0.43 14.26
C ASP A 124 7.83 0.23 14.25
N ALA A 125 7.56 1.14 15.18
CA ALA A 125 6.29 1.85 15.25
C ALA A 125 6.06 2.77 14.03
N ALA A 126 7.09 3.50 13.59
CA ALA A 126 7.01 4.35 12.41
C ALA A 126 6.88 3.51 11.13
N PHE A 127 7.69 2.45 11.01
CA PHE A 127 7.65 1.54 9.88
C PHE A 127 6.26 0.92 9.72
N ILE A 128 5.69 0.35 10.78
CA ILE A 128 4.37 -0.27 10.70
C ILE A 128 3.26 0.76 10.50
N GLY A 129 3.40 1.98 11.01
CA GLY A 129 2.45 3.06 10.71
C GLY A 129 2.35 3.35 9.22
N VAL A 130 3.50 3.33 8.52
CA VAL A 130 3.56 3.49 7.06
C VAL A 130 3.09 2.23 6.34
N LEU A 131 3.49 1.03 6.78
CA LEU A 131 3.01 -0.25 6.25
C LEU A 131 1.48 -0.28 6.26
N GLU A 132 0.85 -0.07 7.41
CA GLU A 132 -0.60 -0.14 7.55
C GLU A 132 -1.34 0.88 6.65
N ALA A 133 -0.74 2.06 6.44
CA ALA A 133 -1.27 3.07 5.55
C ALA A 133 -1.14 2.68 4.06
N LEU A 134 0.01 2.14 3.65
CA LEU A 134 0.27 1.67 2.29
C LEU A 134 -0.63 0.50 1.94
N GLU A 135 -0.65 -0.56 2.75
CA GLU A 135 -1.48 -1.74 2.50
C GLU A 135 -2.98 -1.41 2.43
N THR A 136 -3.44 -0.48 3.27
CA THR A 136 -4.83 -0.01 3.19
C THR A 136 -5.11 0.73 1.88
N ALA A 137 -4.16 1.53 1.40
CA ALA A 137 -4.27 2.20 0.11
C ALA A 137 -4.20 1.21 -1.07
N PHE A 138 -3.37 0.17 -0.98
CA PHE A 138 -3.23 -0.87 -2.00
C PHE A 138 -4.50 -1.72 -2.11
N ILE A 139 -5.07 -2.17 -0.99
CA ILE A 139 -6.37 -2.86 -0.96
C ILE A 139 -7.46 -1.99 -1.58
N GLU A 140 -7.54 -0.71 -1.22
CA GLU A 140 -8.48 0.25 -1.82
C GLU A 140 -8.28 0.40 -3.34
N ALA A 141 -7.02 0.44 -3.79
CA ALA A 141 -6.66 0.58 -5.20
C ALA A 141 -7.01 -0.68 -6.01
N TYR A 142 -6.77 -1.87 -5.47
CA TYR A 142 -7.15 -3.12 -6.13
C TYR A 142 -8.67 -3.34 -6.14
N LEU A 143 -9.41 -2.87 -5.14
CA LEU A 143 -10.88 -2.84 -5.21
C LEU A 143 -11.38 -1.92 -6.33
N ALA A 144 -10.75 -0.75 -6.54
CA ALA A 144 -11.03 0.08 -7.71
C ALA A 144 -10.66 -0.64 -9.01
N ALA A 145 -9.51 -1.29 -9.07
CA ALA A 145 -9.04 -2.02 -10.25
C ALA A 145 -10.01 -3.15 -10.64
N ILE A 146 -10.49 -3.95 -9.67
CA ILE A 146 -11.50 -4.99 -9.88
C ILE A 146 -12.75 -4.39 -10.54
N TYR A 147 -13.24 -3.26 -10.03
CA TYR A 147 -14.40 -2.58 -10.60
C TYR A 147 -14.13 -2.08 -12.03
N GLN A 148 -13.02 -1.38 -12.25
CA GLN A 148 -12.67 -0.79 -13.55
C GLN A 148 -12.37 -1.87 -14.61
N PHE A 149 -11.67 -2.94 -14.27
CA PHE A 149 -11.47 -4.09 -15.16
C PHE A 149 -12.79 -4.76 -15.51
N SER A 150 -13.70 -4.93 -14.55
CA SER A 150 -15.04 -5.47 -14.82
C SER A 150 -15.82 -4.59 -15.79
N MET A 151 -15.76 -3.26 -15.61
CA MET A 151 -16.38 -2.29 -16.53
C MET A 151 -15.77 -2.34 -17.94
N ASN A 152 -14.48 -2.67 -18.06
CA ASN A 152 -13.78 -2.87 -19.31
C ASN A 152 -14.00 -4.26 -19.95
N GLY A 153 -14.83 -5.12 -19.35
CA GLY A 153 -15.03 -6.50 -19.82
C GLY A 153 -13.81 -7.40 -19.63
N ARG A 154 -12.87 -7.01 -18.74
CA ARG A 154 -11.64 -7.73 -18.40
C ARG A 154 -11.78 -8.49 -17.09
N THR A 155 -12.70 -9.44 -17.03
CA THR A 155 -12.93 -10.25 -15.83
C THR A 155 -11.71 -11.10 -15.45
N ASP A 156 -10.87 -11.43 -16.42
CA ASP A 156 -9.56 -12.04 -16.22
C ASP A 156 -8.63 -11.17 -15.36
N LEU A 157 -8.54 -9.87 -15.68
CA LEU A 157 -7.74 -8.92 -14.91
C LEU A 157 -8.40 -8.55 -13.58
N ALA A 158 -9.73 -8.53 -13.52
CA ALA A 158 -10.44 -8.36 -12.26
C ALA A 158 -10.15 -9.52 -11.29
N GLN A 159 -10.08 -10.77 -11.78
CA GLN A 159 -9.68 -11.92 -10.98
C GLN A 159 -8.22 -11.77 -10.50
N LEU A 160 -7.30 -11.40 -11.39
CA LEU A 160 -5.90 -11.17 -11.02
C LEU A 160 -5.77 -10.09 -9.94
N ALA A 161 -6.46 -8.95 -10.10
CA ALA A 161 -6.51 -7.90 -9.10
C ALA A 161 -7.04 -8.39 -7.74
N GLY A 162 -8.03 -9.28 -7.75
CA GLY A 162 -8.53 -9.93 -6.53
C GLY A 162 -7.53 -10.88 -5.88
N GLN A 163 -6.69 -11.56 -6.66
CA GLN A 163 -5.60 -12.39 -6.13
C GLN A 163 -4.56 -11.52 -5.41
N ILE A 164 -4.09 -10.44 -6.05
CA ILE A 164 -3.11 -9.53 -5.46
C ILE A 164 -3.69 -8.85 -4.21
N MET A 165 -4.91 -8.31 -4.28
CA MET A 165 -5.62 -7.73 -3.13
C MET A 165 -5.68 -8.68 -1.92
N GLY A 166 -5.80 -9.99 -2.16
CA GLY A 166 -5.76 -11.00 -1.11
C GLY A 166 -4.42 -11.00 -0.37
N ILE A 167 -3.31 -10.92 -1.11
CA ILE A 167 -1.95 -10.84 -0.58
C ILE A 167 -1.72 -9.52 0.17
N GLU A 168 -2.16 -8.37 -0.36
CA GLU A 168 -2.09 -7.07 0.36
C GLU A 168 -2.77 -7.14 1.74
N ALA A 169 -3.88 -7.90 1.83
CA ALA A 169 -4.55 -8.11 3.11
C ALA A 169 -3.69 -8.95 4.08
N GLU A 170 -2.95 -9.94 3.58
CA GLU A 170 -2.00 -10.75 4.36
C GLU A 170 -0.81 -9.91 4.84
N HIS A 171 -0.24 -9.06 3.98
CA HIS A 171 0.82 -8.11 4.34
C HIS A 171 0.40 -7.19 5.49
N ARG A 172 -0.81 -6.62 5.42
CA ARG A 172 -1.34 -5.77 6.50
C ARG A 172 -1.52 -6.54 7.81
N VAL A 173 -1.98 -7.79 7.74
CA VAL A 173 -2.13 -8.66 8.92
C VAL A 173 -0.77 -9.00 9.52
N MET A 174 0.21 -9.38 8.68
CA MET A 174 1.59 -9.62 9.10
C MET A 174 2.13 -8.44 9.92
N GLY A 175 2.04 -7.21 9.40
CA GLY A 175 2.51 -6.02 10.11
C GLY A 175 1.82 -5.82 11.48
N ARG A 176 0.53 -6.16 11.58
CA ARG A 176 -0.23 -6.05 12.84
C ARG A 176 0.11 -7.14 13.85
N VAL A 177 0.29 -8.39 13.40
CA VAL A 177 0.70 -9.53 14.23
C VAL A 177 2.09 -9.27 14.81
N ILE A 178 3.02 -8.77 14.00
CA ILE A 178 4.37 -8.43 14.43
C ILE A 178 4.38 -7.38 15.55
N LEU A 179 3.41 -6.45 15.57
CA LEU A 179 3.23 -5.48 16.66
C LEU A 179 2.45 -6.02 17.88
N ASN A 180 2.07 -7.29 17.88
CA ASN A 180 1.19 -7.86 18.90
C ASN A 180 -0.15 -7.09 19.03
N LYS A 181 -0.65 -6.51 17.91
CA LYS A 181 -1.98 -5.90 17.89
C LYS A 181 -3.03 -7.02 17.90
N SER A 182 -3.99 -6.95 18.81
CA SER A 182 -4.88 -8.08 19.15
C SER A 182 -5.91 -8.49 18.08
N VAL A 183 -5.96 -7.88 16.88
CA VAL A 183 -6.89 -8.27 15.80
C VAL A 183 -6.30 -8.09 14.38
N PRO A 184 -6.55 -9.04 13.44
CA PRO A 184 -6.09 -8.98 12.05
C PRO A 184 -6.56 -7.72 11.31
N ASN A 185 -7.85 -7.42 11.34
CA ASN A 185 -8.43 -6.12 11.02
C ASN A 185 -9.60 -5.84 11.99
N ASN A 186 -10.09 -4.60 12.04
CA ASN A 186 -11.28 -4.22 12.81
C ASN A 186 -12.45 -3.87 11.88
N LEU A 187 -12.44 -4.40 10.65
CA LEU A 187 -13.38 -4.10 9.59
C LEU A 187 -14.22 -5.34 9.27
N THR A 188 -15.49 -5.16 8.96
CA THR A 188 -16.34 -6.27 8.47
C THR A 188 -16.30 -6.40 6.96
N LEU A 189 -15.89 -5.33 6.27
CA LEU A 189 -15.66 -5.24 4.83
C LEU A 189 -14.48 -4.28 4.64
N GLU A 190 -13.62 -4.56 3.66
CA GLU A 190 -12.59 -3.59 3.29
C GLU A 190 -13.21 -2.29 2.82
N LYS A 191 -12.52 -1.18 3.08
CA LYS A 191 -12.94 0.12 2.58
C LYS A 191 -12.82 0.07 1.06
N ALA A 192 -13.93 0.26 0.37
CA ALA A 192 -13.94 0.44 -1.08
C ALA A 192 -14.08 1.94 -1.38
N PRO A 193 -13.46 2.45 -2.46
CA PRO A 193 -13.71 3.80 -2.90
C PRO A 193 -15.15 3.95 -3.40
N PRO A 194 -15.68 5.19 -3.51
CA PRO A 194 -17.02 5.42 -4.04
C PRO A 194 -17.22 4.70 -5.38
N LYS A 195 -18.41 4.16 -5.62
CA LYS A 195 -18.71 3.48 -6.89
C LYS A 195 -18.40 4.39 -8.09
N GLY A 196 -17.61 3.89 -9.03
CA GLY A 196 -17.15 4.65 -10.20
C GLY A 196 -15.83 5.38 -10.01
N ALA A 197 -15.24 5.39 -8.80
CA ALA A 197 -13.88 5.88 -8.61
C ALA A 197 -12.89 5.08 -9.47
N THR A 198 -11.93 5.78 -10.06
CA THR A 198 -10.83 5.17 -10.81
C THR A 198 -9.70 4.75 -9.88
N VAL A 199 -8.77 3.93 -10.37
CA VAL A 199 -7.51 3.67 -9.67
C VAL A 199 -6.72 4.95 -9.54
N ALA A 200 -6.72 5.84 -10.53
CA ALA A 200 -6.12 7.17 -10.41
C ALA A 200 -6.68 8.00 -9.24
N ASP A 201 -7.98 7.91 -8.95
CA ASP A 201 -8.57 8.61 -7.80
C ASP A 201 -8.01 8.12 -6.47
N VAL A 202 -7.79 6.80 -6.33
CA VAL A 202 -7.23 6.20 -5.13
C VAL A 202 -5.71 6.43 -5.05
N ALA A 203 -5.00 6.30 -6.18
CA ALA A 203 -3.56 6.45 -6.29
C ALA A 203 -3.04 7.85 -5.90
N LYS A 204 -3.93 8.84 -5.76
CA LYS A 204 -3.62 10.14 -5.13
C LYS A 204 -2.99 9.99 -3.74
N ALA A 205 -3.33 8.92 -3.00
CA ALA A 205 -2.72 8.61 -1.71
C ALA A 205 -1.22 8.27 -1.81
N LEU A 206 -0.74 7.85 -2.98
CA LEU A 206 0.66 7.49 -3.22
C LEU A 206 1.53 8.69 -3.60
N VAL A 207 0.92 9.79 -4.05
CA VAL A 207 1.61 11.01 -4.52
C VAL A 207 2.71 11.50 -3.55
N PRO A 208 2.49 11.53 -2.22
CA PRO A 208 3.54 11.96 -1.28
C PRO A 208 4.83 11.14 -1.35
N PHE A 209 4.76 9.89 -1.84
CA PHE A 209 5.90 8.99 -1.94
C PHE A 209 6.66 9.11 -3.27
N LEU A 210 6.09 9.76 -4.28
CA LEU A 210 6.67 9.81 -5.64
C LEU A 210 7.69 10.95 -5.82
N SER A 211 7.76 11.88 -4.86
CA SER A 211 8.68 13.03 -4.90
C SER A 211 9.00 13.52 -3.49
N GLN A 212 10.19 14.10 -3.31
CA GLN A 212 10.60 14.66 -2.03
C GLN A 212 9.68 15.83 -1.64
N SER A 213 9.21 15.82 -0.39
CA SER A 213 8.32 16.84 0.13
C SER A 213 8.57 17.11 1.62
N LYS A 214 7.86 18.09 2.19
CA LYS A 214 7.93 18.37 3.63
C LYS A 214 7.41 17.20 4.48
N THR A 215 6.41 16.46 3.99
CA THR A 215 5.83 15.31 4.69
C THR A 215 6.66 14.05 4.48
N ASN A 216 7.29 13.89 3.32
CA ASN A 216 8.14 12.77 2.97
C ASN A 216 9.55 13.25 2.58
N PRO A 217 10.36 13.70 3.56
CA PRO A 217 11.68 14.27 3.28
C PRO A 217 12.76 13.23 3.04
N ASP A 218 12.58 11.98 3.52
CA ASP A 218 13.63 10.96 3.49
C ASP A 218 13.64 10.25 2.13
N GLY A 219 14.81 10.22 1.49
CA GLY A 219 15.02 9.60 0.17
C GLY A 219 16.03 10.39 -0.68
N PRO A 220 16.20 10.05 -1.96
CA PRO A 220 15.49 8.99 -2.66
C PRO A 220 15.90 7.59 -2.20
N PHE A 221 14.93 6.69 -2.06
CA PHE A 221 15.14 5.25 -1.97
C PHE A 221 14.88 4.65 -3.34
N TRP A 222 15.87 3.97 -3.90
CA TRP A 222 15.77 3.38 -5.24
C TRP A 222 15.13 2.01 -5.17
N MET A 223 14.31 1.69 -6.17
CA MET A 223 13.82 0.33 -6.37
C MET A 223 15.02 -0.63 -6.45
N PRO A 224 15.06 -1.69 -5.63
CA PRO A 224 16.15 -2.66 -5.67
C PRO A 224 16.19 -3.39 -7.01
N THR A 225 17.38 -3.82 -7.40
CA THR A 225 17.59 -4.72 -8.53
C THR A 225 17.16 -6.15 -8.18
N LYS A 226 16.90 -6.97 -9.21
CA LYS A 226 16.63 -8.41 -9.02
C LYS A 226 17.73 -9.13 -8.22
N ALA A 227 19.00 -8.74 -8.40
CA ALA A 227 20.11 -9.31 -7.66
C ALA A 227 20.06 -8.93 -6.17
N GLU A 228 19.73 -7.68 -5.86
CA GLU A 228 19.56 -7.21 -4.48
C GLU A 228 18.35 -7.87 -3.81
N ILE A 229 17.23 -8.02 -4.52
CA ILE A 229 16.07 -8.79 -4.03
C ILE A 229 16.47 -10.21 -3.73
N LYS A 230 17.17 -10.90 -4.64
CA LYS A 230 17.61 -12.27 -4.41
C LYS A 230 18.50 -12.39 -3.16
N ILE A 231 19.45 -11.48 -2.99
CA ILE A 231 20.31 -11.45 -1.79
C ILE A 231 19.47 -11.19 -0.53
N ALA A 232 18.46 -10.31 -0.60
CA ALA A 232 17.56 -10.02 0.50
C ALA A 232 16.58 -11.15 0.79
N VAL A 233 16.18 -11.99 -0.17
CA VAL A 233 15.28 -13.12 0.09
C VAL A 233 16.09 -14.31 0.63
N ASP A 234 17.23 -14.62 0.01
CA ASP A 234 18.08 -15.77 0.38
C ASP A 234 18.87 -15.56 1.68
N GLY A 235 19.04 -14.31 2.13
CA GLY A 235 19.90 -13.95 3.26
C GLY A 235 19.38 -14.34 4.65
N GLY A 236 18.33 -15.15 4.77
CA GLY A 236 17.70 -15.54 6.04
C GLY A 236 17.16 -16.98 6.04
N VAL A 237 16.43 -17.36 7.10
CA VAL A 237 15.79 -18.68 7.24
C VAL A 237 14.46 -18.73 6.46
N TYR A 238 14.47 -18.27 5.22
CA TYR A 238 13.28 -18.30 4.36
C TYR A 238 13.26 -19.61 3.56
N ASN A 239 12.17 -20.36 3.68
CA ASN A 239 11.86 -21.48 2.80
C ASN A 239 10.45 -21.21 2.22
N PRO A 240 10.33 -20.89 0.92
CA PRO A 240 9.03 -20.65 0.27
C PRO A 240 8.12 -21.88 0.24
N ASN A 241 8.63 -23.05 0.63
CA ASN A 241 7.92 -24.33 0.65
C ASN A 241 7.87 -24.97 2.06
N ALA A 242 8.20 -24.23 3.13
CA ALA A 242 8.12 -24.73 4.51
C ALA A 242 6.70 -24.69 5.08
#